data_AF-A0A9Q8PMK4-F1
#
_entry.id   AF-A0A9Q8PMK4-F1
#
_cell.length_a   1.000
_cell.length_b   1.000
_cell.length_c   1.000
_cell.angle_alpha   90.00
_cell.angle_beta   90.00
_cell.angle_gamma   90.00
#
_symmetry.space_group_name_H-M   'P 1'
#
loop_
_entity.id
_entity.type
_entity.pdbx_description
1 polymer ?
#
loop_
_entity_poly.entity_id
_entity_poly.type
_entity_poly.pdbx_seq_one_letter_code
_entity_poly.pdbx_strand_id
1 'polypeptide(L)'
;MATSPSRPMGVQKRPRKQRKLQGKKLDRLPEDATVAKRPLFRPAIPSPYAGAQSQKVVYVGTKTPFMSVVKRAEKLLHLADKRQVQSATKIVQNDRKQKRKRDGDEIGDIARQVEKQKKSKITRDEDDGPEEVVVKGTGKAIPKVMGVGSWFQQRDGEYTIRLKTSTTSSIDDVEYTKQPEGAEDSTAAGAEDGTAMDGESPKDGRAAEKAPQSDGAAAGEVVEETRIRKVSILEVYVSLR
;
A
#
# COMPACT_ATOMS: atom_id res chain seq x y z
N MET A 1 -16.85 -37.93 60.47
CA MET A 1 -15.93 -37.51 59.40
C MET A 1 -16.66 -37.65 58.07
N ALA A 2 -16.98 -36.54 57.40
CA ALA A 2 -17.45 -36.51 56.02
C ALA A 2 -17.16 -35.10 55.46
N THR A 3 -16.05 -34.95 54.74
CA THR A 3 -15.69 -33.72 54.04
C THR A 3 -16.09 -33.85 52.58
N SER A 4 -17.06 -33.06 52.14
CA SER A 4 -17.50 -32.99 50.74
C SER A 4 -16.44 -32.31 49.87
N PRO A 5 -16.16 -32.80 48.65
CA PRO A 5 -15.22 -32.15 47.74
C PRO A 5 -15.84 -30.92 47.06
N SER A 6 -15.13 -29.79 47.11
CA SER A 6 -15.50 -28.54 46.45
C SER A 6 -15.42 -28.66 44.92
N ARG A 7 -16.49 -28.27 44.22
CA ARG A 7 -16.53 -28.14 42.76
C ARG A 7 -15.48 -27.14 42.25
N PRO A 8 -14.75 -27.41 41.15
CA PRO A 8 -13.91 -26.42 40.52
C PRO A 8 -14.78 -25.35 39.83
N MET A 9 -14.46 -24.09 40.12
CA MET A 9 -15.07 -22.90 39.53
C MET A 9 -15.01 -22.97 38.00
N GLY A 10 -16.19 -22.87 37.37
CA GLY A 10 -16.34 -22.88 35.93
C GLY A 10 -15.52 -21.75 35.29
N VAL A 11 -14.69 -22.12 34.31
CA VAL A 11 -14.00 -21.18 33.43
C VAL A 11 -15.07 -20.36 32.68
N GLN A 12 -15.23 -19.09 33.08
CA GLN A 12 -16.07 -18.15 32.37
C GLN A 12 -15.54 -18.01 30.93
N LYS A 13 -16.28 -18.56 29.97
CA LYS A 13 -16.01 -18.36 28.53
C LYS A 13 -16.18 -16.88 28.24
N ARG A 14 -15.05 -16.16 28.11
CA ARG A 14 -15.03 -14.76 27.64
C ARG A 14 -15.85 -14.64 26.36
N PRO A 15 -16.70 -13.61 26.21
CA PRO A 15 -17.51 -13.44 25.01
C PRO A 15 -16.58 -13.35 23.79
N ARG A 16 -16.80 -14.25 22.82
CA ARG A 16 -16.11 -14.24 21.53
C ARG A 16 -16.34 -12.86 20.90
N LYS A 17 -15.25 -12.09 20.75
CA LYS A 17 -15.21 -10.83 19.99
C LYS A 17 -16.02 -11.01 18.70
N GLN A 18 -17.00 -10.13 18.50
CA GLN A 18 -17.84 -10.08 17.31
C GLN A 18 -16.96 -10.22 16.06
N ARG A 19 -17.22 -11.26 15.26
CA ARG A 19 -16.63 -11.38 13.93
C ARG A 19 -17.04 -10.14 13.16
N LYS A 20 -16.09 -9.23 12.92
CA LYS A 20 -16.32 -8.06 12.05
C LYS A 20 -16.94 -8.59 10.76
N LEU A 21 -18.08 -8.04 10.37
CA LEU A 21 -18.78 -8.35 9.14
C LEU A 21 -17.75 -8.32 8.00
N GLN A 22 -17.41 -9.49 7.48
CA GLN A 22 -16.56 -9.59 6.29
C GLN A 22 -17.35 -8.92 5.17
N GLY A 23 -16.85 -7.77 4.68
CA GLY A 23 -17.57 -6.98 3.69
C GLY A 23 -17.97 -7.85 2.50
N LYS A 24 -19.21 -7.69 2.04
CA LYS A 24 -19.74 -8.36 0.84
C LYS A 24 -18.75 -8.12 -0.30
N LYS A 25 -18.26 -9.20 -0.93
CA LYS A 25 -17.46 -9.08 -2.15
C LYS A 25 -18.35 -8.42 -3.20
N LEU A 26 -17.79 -7.48 -3.95
CA LEU A 26 -18.50 -6.86 -5.05
C LEU A 26 -18.65 -7.88 -6.18
N ASP A 27 -19.77 -7.79 -6.91
CA ASP A 27 -20.10 -8.72 -8.00
C ASP A 27 -19.05 -8.65 -9.12
N ARG A 28 -18.83 -9.75 -9.83
CA ARG A 28 -17.84 -9.77 -10.92
C ARG A 28 -18.29 -8.80 -12.02
N LEU A 29 -17.34 -8.05 -12.56
CA LEU A 29 -17.64 -7.16 -13.68
C LEU A 29 -18.02 -7.98 -14.93
N PRO A 30 -18.93 -7.46 -15.78
CA PRO A 30 -19.20 -8.02 -17.10
C PRO A 30 -17.93 -8.21 -17.93
N GLU A 31 -17.96 -9.14 -18.90
CA GLU A 31 -16.78 -9.45 -19.71
C GLU A 31 -16.39 -8.29 -20.66
N ASP A 32 -17.37 -7.49 -21.07
CA ASP A 32 -17.21 -6.29 -21.89
C ASP A 32 -16.85 -5.03 -21.08
N ALA A 33 -16.68 -5.15 -19.76
CA ALA A 33 -16.42 -4.01 -18.89
C ALA A 33 -15.01 -3.45 -19.08
N THR A 34 -14.93 -2.17 -19.44
CA THR A 34 -13.69 -1.40 -19.50
C THR A 34 -13.49 -0.65 -18.18
N VAL A 35 -12.32 -0.83 -17.55
CA VAL A 35 -12.01 -0.22 -16.25
C VAL A 35 -10.94 0.86 -16.40
N ALA A 36 -11.34 2.12 -16.22
CA ALA A 36 -10.44 3.27 -16.13
C ALA A 36 -10.08 3.55 -14.66
N LYS A 37 -8.79 3.40 -14.32
CA LYS A 37 -8.33 3.55 -12.92
C LYS A 37 -8.01 5.00 -12.61
N ARG A 38 -8.57 5.55 -11.52
CA ARG A 38 -8.15 6.88 -11.05
C ARG A 38 -6.85 6.79 -10.24
N PRO A 39 -6.03 7.86 -10.24
CA PRO A 39 -4.85 7.93 -9.37
C PRO A 39 -5.21 7.77 -7.90
N LEU A 40 -4.36 7.08 -7.13
CA LEU A 40 -4.53 6.98 -5.68
C LEU A 40 -4.33 8.34 -5.02
N PHE A 41 -5.30 8.76 -4.20
CA PHE A 41 -5.13 9.93 -3.34
C PHE A 41 -4.04 9.66 -2.31
N ARG A 42 -2.97 10.46 -2.38
CA ARG A 42 -1.85 10.42 -1.43
C ARG A 42 -1.56 11.84 -0.92
N PRO A 43 -1.18 12.00 0.35
CA PRO A 43 -0.76 13.29 0.87
C PRO A 43 0.44 13.83 0.09
N ALA A 44 0.56 15.16 0.07
CA ALA A 44 1.73 15.83 -0.50
C ALA A 44 3.00 15.36 0.21
N ILE A 45 4.06 15.11 -0.56
CA ILE A 45 5.34 14.70 0.01
C ILE A 45 5.95 15.91 0.74
N PRO A 46 6.24 15.83 2.04
CA PRO A 46 6.85 16.94 2.75
C PRO A 46 8.28 17.18 2.25
N SER A 47 8.79 18.39 2.45
CA SER A 47 10.16 18.71 2.04
C SER A 47 11.18 17.78 2.74
N PRO A 48 12.29 17.39 2.09
CA PRO A 48 13.33 16.57 2.72
C PRO A 48 13.93 17.21 3.99
N TYR A 49 13.88 18.54 4.06
CA TYR A 49 14.44 19.34 5.15
C TYR A 49 13.44 19.62 6.28
N ALA A 50 12.14 19.36 6.08
CA ALA A 50 11.17 19.56 7.15
C ALA A 50 11.51 18.69 8.38
N GLY A 51 11.18 19.16 9.57
CA GLY A 51 11.56 18.50 10.82
C GLY A 51 10.77 17.21 11.11
N ALA A 52 11.06 16.63 12.28
CA ALA A 52 10.49 15.36 12.77
C ALA A 52 8.95 15.34 12.87
N GLN A 53 8.31 16.51 12.94
CA GLN A 53 6.84 16.64 12.93
C GLN A 53 6.19 16.19 11.60
N SER A 54 6.98 16.10 10.52
CA SER A 54 6.50 15.70 9.20
C SER A 54 7.09 14.34 8.80
N GLN A 55 6.22 13.34 8.67
CA GLN A 55 6.64 11.98 8.31
C GLN A 55 7.25 11.95 6.90
N LYS A 56 8.46 11.41 6.77
CA LYS A 56 9.13 11.26 5.48
C LYS A 56 8.64 10.00 4.78
N VAL A 57 7.91 10.16 3.67
CA VAL A 57 7.31 9.02 2.95
C VAL A 57 7.95 8.82 1.58
N VAL A 58 8.35 7.59 1.28
CA VAL A 58 8.83 7.14 -0.03
C VAL A 58 7.79 6.20 -0.63
N TYR A 59 7.07 6.66 -1.65
CA TYR A 59 6.15 5.82 -2.42
C TYR A 59 6.92 4.99 -3.45
N VAL A 60 6.60 3.70 -3.51
CA VAL A 60 7.27 2.73 -4.39
C VAL A 60 6.29 2.18 -5.41
N GLY A 61 6.63 2.37 -6.69
CA GLY A 61 5.90 1.80 -7.81
C GLY A 61 6.51 0.48 -8.30
N THR A 62 5.79 -0.19 -9.20
CA THR A 62 6.25 -1.42 -9.87
C THR A 62 7.48 -1.19 -10.73
N LYS A 63 7.58 -0.02 -11.39
CA LYS A 63 8.73 0.36 -12.24
C LYS A 63 9.89 0.99 -11.47
N THR A 64 9.74 1.29 -10.17
CA THR A 64 10.80 1.95 -9.39
C THR A 64 11.98 0.99 -9.16
N PRO A 65 13.23 1.32 -9.51
CA PRO A 65 14.37 0.45 -9.24
C PRO A 65 14.59 0.23 -7.74
N PHE A 66 14.99 -0.97 -7.35
CA PHE A 66 15.17 -1.35 -5.94
C PHE A 66 16.16 -0.42 -5.20
N MET A 67 17.38 -0.30 -5.72
CA MET A 67 18.43 0.53 -5.12
C MET A 67 18.08 2.04 -5.09
N SER A 68 17.20 2.50 -5.96
CA SER A 68 16.70 3.88 -5.93
C SER A 68 15.83 4.15 -4.70
N VAL A 69 15.06 3.15 -4.24
CA VAL A 69 14.27 3.28 -3.00
C VAL A 69 15.21 3.33 -1.79
N VAL A 70 16.16 2.41 -1.75
CA VAL A 70 17.17 2.30 -0.69
C VAL A 70 17.95 3.60 -0.50
N LYS A 71 18.60 4.10 -1.57
CA LYS A 71 19.40 5.34 -1.50
C LYS A 71 18.56 6.56 -1.11
N ARG A 72 17.29 6.61 -1.51
CA ARG A 72 16.37 7.69 -1.10
C ARG A 72 16.05 7.60 0.39
N ALA A 73 15.82 6.41 0.92
CA ALA A 73 15.59 6.21 2.34
C ALA A 73 16.84 6.55 3.16
N GLU A 74 18.03 6.05 2.78
CA GLU A 74 19.31 6.39 3.41
C GLU A 74 19.54 7.91 3.44
N LYS A 75 19.33 8.59 2.31
CA LYS A 75 19.50 10.05 2.23
C LYS A 75 18.59 10.79 3.23
N LEU A 76 17.35 10.34 3.39
CA LEU A 76 16.41 10.94 4.34
C LEU A 76 16.82 10.67 5.79
N LEU A 77 17.30 9.46 6.10
CA LEU A 77 17.83 9.11 7.41
C LEU A 77 19.09 9.91 7.75
N HIS A 78 20.01 10.11 6.80
CA HIS A 78 21.19 10.96 7.00
C HIS A 78 20.83 12.41 7.29
N LEU A 79 19.73 12.93 6.71
CA LEU A 79 19.24 14.27 7.03
C LEU A 79 18.63 14.33 8.43
N ALA A 80 17.95 13.27 8.88
CA ALA A 80 17.43 13.16 10.23
C ALA A 80 18.57 13.18 11.27
N ASP A 81 19.63 12.40 11.04
CA ASP A 81 20.80 12.36 11.92
C ASP A 81 21.51 13.73 12.00
N LYS A 82 21.75 14.37 10.85
CA LYS A 82 22.32 15.73 10.80
C LYS A 82 21.49 16.73 11.59
N ARG A 83 20.16 16.69 11.49
CA ARG A 83 19.27 17.56 12.27
C ARG A 83 19.39 17.27 13.77
N GLN A 84 19.48 16.00 14.15
CA GLN A 84 19.63 15.61 15.55
C GLN A 84 20.94 16.15 16.15
N VAL A 85 22.06 15.94 15.46
CA VAL A 85 23.37 16.48 15.85
C VAL A 85 23.33 18.02 15.93
N GLN A 86 22.79 18.70 14.92
CA GLN A 86 22.66 20.16 14.93
C GLN A 86 21.81 20.68 16.11
N SER A 87 20.74 19.96 16.46
CA SER A 87 19.90 20.33 17.60
C SER A 87 20.66 20.18 18.92
N ALA A 88 21.43 19.10 19.07
CA ALA A 88 22.26 18.85 20.25
C ALA A 88 23.39 19.88 20.36
N THR A 89 24.08 20.19 19.27
CA THR A 89 25.12 21.23 19.22
C THR A 89 24.59 22.58 19.70
N LYS A 90 23.41 23.01 19.21
CA LYS A 90 22.80 24.28 19.66
C LYS A 90 22.47 24.28 21.16
N ILE A 91 22.00 23.15 21.69
CA ILE A 91 21.69 23.03 23.12
C ILE A 91 22.98 23.13 23.95
N VAL A 92 24.04 22.41 23.56
CA VAL A 92 25.34 22.43 24.27
C VAL A 92 25.97 23.82 24.20
N GLN A 93 25.95 24.48 23.04
CA GLN A 93 26.47 25.84 22.88
C GLN A 93 25.73 26.84 23.77
N ASN A 94 24.40 26.74 23.88
CA ASN A 94 23.61 27.58 24.76
C ASN A 94 23.92 27.31 26.25
N ASP A 95 24.04 26.05 26.66
CA ASP A 95 24.37 25.68 28.04
C ASP A 95 25.78 26.17 28.44
N ARG A 96 26.76 26.04 27.56
CA ARG A 96 28.12 26.55 27.76
C ARG A 96 28.16 28.08 27.85
N LYS A 97 27.40 28.78 26.99
CA LYS A 97 27.28 30.24 27.03
C LYS A 97 26.66 30.71 28.35
N GLN A 98 25.64 30.02 28.85
CA GLN A 98 24.99 30.34 30.13
C GLN A 98 25.90 30.06 31.34
N LYS A 99 26.62 28.92 31.34
CA LYS A 99 27.46 28.50 32.47
C LYS A 99 28.89 29.05 32.44
N ARG A 100 29.24 29.86 31.43
CA ARG A 100 30.60 30.38 31.18
C ARG A 100 31.70 29.29 31.19
N LYS A 101 31.33 28.03 30.92
CA LYS A 101 32.28 26.93 30.82
C LYS A 101 32.90 26.93 29.41
N ARG A 102 34.16 27.34 29.32
CA ARG A 102 34.96 27.26 28.08
C ARG A 102 35.86 26.03 28.02
N ASP A 103 36.16 25.43 29.18
CA ASP A 103 37.06 24.29 29.28
C ASP A 103 36.26 22.98 29.40
N GLY A 104 36.41 22.10 28.41
CA GLY A 104 35.79 20.78 28.37
C GLY A 104 35.60 20.22 26.96
N ASP A 105 35.51 18.90 26.85
CA ASP A 105 35.29 18.18 25.59
C ASP A 105 33.91 18.48 24.99
N GLU A 106 33.86 19.39 24.01
CA GLU A 106 32.62 19.79 23.31
C GLU A 106 31.98 18.62 22.57
N ILE A 107 32.80 17.77 21.97
CA ILE A 107 32.35 16.66 21.16
C ILE A 107 31.69 15.61 22.07
N GLY A 108 32.32 15.34 23.22
CA GLY A 108 31.75 14.47 24.26
C GLY A 108 30.42 14.97 24.81
N ASP A 109 30.28 16.27 25.05
CA ASP A 109 29.03 16.87 25.52
C ASP A 109 27.90 16.77 24.48
N ILE A 110 28.22 17.00 23.20
CA ILE A 110 27.27 16.85 22.09
C ILE A 110 26.81 15.40 21.98
N ALA A 111 27.74 14.44 22.00
CA ALA A 111 27.40 13.02 21.92
C ALA A 111 26.47 12.59 23.07
N ARG A 112 26.76 13.02 24.30
CA ARG A 112 25.89 12.77 25.48
C ARG A 112 24.51 13.38 25.30
N GLN A 113 24.43 14.58 24.74
CA GLN A 113 23.17 15.26 24.51
C GLN A 113 22.33 14.59 23.41
N VAL A 114 22.96 14.10 22.34
CA VAL A 114 22.30 13.29 21.30
C VAL A 114 21.72 12.01 21.89
N GLU A 115 22.50 11.27 22.68
CA GLU A 115 22.03 10.04 23.33
C GLU A 115 20.90 10.30 24.32
N LYS A 116 20.94 11.42 25.04
CA LYS A 116 19.85 11.86 25.92
C LYS A 116 18.56 12.14 25.12
N GLN A 117 18.68 12.82 23.97
CA GLN A 117 17.54 13.10 23.10
C GLN A 117 16.93 11.80 22.55
N LYS A 118 17.77 10.87 22.05
CA LYS A 118 17.33 9.54 21.58
C LYS A 118 16.56 8.80 22.67
N LYS A 119 17.13 8.70 23.88
CA LYS A 119 16.47 8.02 25.02
C LYS A 119 15.15 8.69 25.41
N SER A 120 15.09 10.02 25.46
CA SER A 120 13.86 10.74 25.83
C SER A 120 12.71 10.53 24.86
N LYS A 121 13.02 10.30 23.57
CA LYS A 121 12.03 10.01 22.52
C LYS A 121 11.52 8.57 22.56
N ILE A 122 12.37 7.62 22.97
CA ILE A 122 11.99 6.21 23.07
C ILE A 122 10.97 5.97 24.20
N THR A 123 11.04 6.74 25.29
CA THR A 123 10.17 6.55 26.47
C THR A 123 8.82 7.26 26.39
N ARG A 124 8.57 8.06 25.34
CA ARG A 124 7.27 8.73 25.12
C ARG A 124 6.49 7.90 24.10
N ASP A 125 5.54 7.12 24.59
CA ASP A 125 4.71 6.24 23.76
C ASP A 125 3.88 7.02 22.71
N GLU A 126 3.88 6.45 21.51
CA GLU A 126 2.96 6.56 20.36
C GLU A 126 3.13 7.60 19.23
N ASP A 127 3.85 8.73 19.35
CA ASP A 127 4.03 9.62 18.16
C ASP A 127 5.35 10.44 18.09
N ASP A 128 6.17 10.45 19.15
CA ASP A 128 7.39 11.29 19.21
C ASP A 128 8.69 10.48 19.21
N GLY A 129 8.67 9.35 18.51
CA GLY A 129 9.84 8.48 18.30
C GLY A 129 10.98 9.15 17.52
N PRO A 130 12.12 8.46 17.34
CA PRO A 130 13.16 8.93 16.41
C PRO A 130 12.55 9.19 15.02
N GLU A 131 13.07 10.16 14.29
CA GLU A 131 12.50 10.50 12.98
C GLU A 131 12.64 9.31 12.02
N GLU A 132 11.49 8.77 11.58
CA GLU A 132 11.44 7.57 10.75
C GLU A 132 11.14 7.90 9.29
N VAL A 133 11.69 7.10 8.38
CA VAL A 133 11.36 7.10 6.96
C VAL A 133 10.42 5.95 6.66
N VAL A 134 9.27 6.26 6.06
CA VAL A 134 8.24 5.27 5.73
C VAL A 134 8.26 4.96 4.24
N VAL A 135 8.54 3.71 3.92
CA VAL A 135 8.47 3.18 2.56
C VAL A 135 7.10 2.53 2.36
N LYS A 136 6.29 3.09 1.45
CA LYS A 136 4.92 2.61 1.17
C LYS A 136 4.85 1.98 -0.21
N GLY A 137 4.25 0.79 -0.29
CA GLY A 137 4.00 0.09 -1.55
C GLY A 137 2.66 -0.64 -1.56
N THR A 138 2.05 -0.73 -2.74
CA THR A 138 0.74 -1.36 -2.96
C THR A 138 0.82 -2.46 -4.02
N GLY A 139 -0.02 -3.49 -3.92
CA GLY A 139 -0.16 -4.54 -4.94
C GLY A 139 1.18 -5.17 -5.36
N LYS A 140 1.50 -5.15 -6.66
CA LYS A 140 2.74 -5.72 -7.22
C LYS A 140 4.03 -5.07 -6.68
N ALA A 141 3.97 -3.92 -6.01
CA ALA A 141 5.14 -3.29 -5.40
C ALA A 141 5.43 -3.81 -3.98
N ILE A 142 4.51 -4.54 -3.35
CA ILE A 142 4.67 -5.05 -1.97
C ILE A 142 5.93 -5.93 -1.81
N PRO A 143 6.23 -6.91 -2.70
CA PRO A 143 7.44 -7.73 -2.55
C PRO A 143 8.72 -6.89 -2.56
N LYS A 144 8.74 -5.83 -3.37
CA LYS A 144 9.88 -4.91 -3.46
C LYS A 144 10.07 -4.12 -2.17
N VAL A 145 8.98 -3.60 -1.60
CA VAL A 145 9.01 -2.87 -0.32
C VAL A 145 9.43 -3.79 0.83
N MET A 146 8.93 -5.03 0.85
CA MET A 146 9.37 -6.05 1.81
C MET A 146 10.88 -6.34 1.67
N GLY A 147 11.38 -6.46 0.43
CA GLY A 147 12.81 -6.61 0.17
C GLY A 147 13.64 -5.42 0.67
N VAL A 148 13.14 -4.19 0.59
CA VAL A 148 13.83 -3.01 1.14
C VAL A 148 13.91 -3.11 2.66
N GLY A 149 12.84 -3.55 3.33
CA GLY A 149 12.87 -3.83 4.77
C GLY A 149 13.93 -4.87 5.13
N SER A 150 13.95 -6.02 4.43
CA SER A 150 14.97 -7.05 4.65
C SER A 150 16.40 -6.54 4.41
N TRP A 151 16.59 -5.69 3.41
CA TRP A 151 17.89 -5.11 3.10
C TRP A 151 18.41 -4.20 4.22
N PHE A 152 17.56 -3.36 4.82
CA PHE A 152 17.94 -2.56 5.98
C PHE A 152 18.17 -3.43 7.22
N GLN A 153 17.45 -4.55 7.34
CA GLN A 153 17.57 -5.46 8.47
C GLN A 153 18.91 -6.18 8.49
N GLN A 154 19.42 -6.56 7.31
CA GLN A 154 20.72 -7.24 7.15
C GLN A 154 21.93 -6.36 7.51
N ARG A 155 21.75 -5.03 7.58
CA ARG A 155 22.80 -4.10 8.01
C ARG A 155 22.82 -3.99 9.53
N ASP A 156 23.09 -5.14 10.16
CA ASP A 156 23.02 -5.35 11.60
C ASP A 156 23.62 -4.17 12.39
N GLY A 157 22.79 -3.56 13.24
CA GLY A 157 23.21 -2.53 14.20
C GLY A 157 22.90 -1.07 13.82
N GLU A 158 22.68 -0.75 12.55
CA GLU A 158 22.46 0.64 12.11
C GLU A 158 20.98 1.08 12.16
N TYR A 159 20.06 0.16 11.81
CA TYR A 159 18.65 0.50 11.58
C TYR A 159 17.70 -0.30 12.46
N THR A 160 16.59 0.32 12.84
CA THR A 160 15.41 -0.31 13.43
C THR A 160 14.27 -0.31 12.43
N ILE A 161 13.57 -1.43 12.30
CA ILE A 161 12.51 -1.62 11.30
C ILE A 161 11.21 -2.01 11.96
N ARG A 162 10.12 -1.39 11.51
CA ARG A 162 8.75 -1.72 11.91
C ARG A 162 7.86 -1.86 10.69
N LEU A 163 7.03 -2.90 10.68
CA LEU A 163 6.14 -3.21 9.57
C LEU A 163 4.69 -2.93 9.97
N LYS A 164 3.93 -2.29 9.07
CA LYS A 164 2.50 -2.09 9.22
C LYS A 164 1.78 -2.43 7.92
N THR A 165 0.71 -3.20 8.04
CA THR A 165 -0.21 -3.45 6.94
C THR A 165 -1.39 -2.51 7.07
N SER A 166 -1.77 -1.88 5.97
CA SER A 166 -2.94 -1.00 5.90
C SER A 166 -3.73 -1.27 4.63
N THR A 167 -4.92 -0.68 4.53
CA THR A 167 -5.79 -0.80 3.34
C THR A 167 -6.23 0.59 2.94
N THR A 168 -6.18 0.90 1.66
CA THR A 168 -6.70 2.15 1.09
C THR A 168 -7.81 1.86 0.09
N SER A 169 -8.75 2.80 -0.03
CA SER A 169 -9.79 2.78 -1.05
C SER A 169 -9.30 3.53 -2.28
N SER A 170 -9.54 2.95 -3.46
CA SER A 170 -9.28 3.55 -4.77
C SER A 170 -10.61 3.65 -5.50
N ILE A 171 -10.79 4.71 -6.28
CA ILE A 171 -11.97 4.89 -7.12
C ILE A 171 -11.57 4.52 -8.54
N ASP A 172 -12.29 3.59 -9.16
CA ASP A 172 -12.13 3.23 -10.55
C ASP A 172 -13.47 3.52 -11.27
N ASP A 173 -13.38 3.99 -12.52
CA ASP A 173 -14.51 4.18 -13.42
C ASP A 173 -14.68 2.91 -14.26
N VAL A 174 -15.92 2.48 -14.43
CA VAL A 174 -16.27 1.25 -15.14
C VAL A 174 -17.35 1.57 -16.16
N GLU A 175 -17.10 1.18 -17.40
CA GLU A 175 -18.04 1.34 -18.51
C GLU A 175 -18.34 -0.04 -19.08
N TYR A 176 -19.62 -0.41 -19.21
CA TYR A 176 -20.05 -1.68 -19.81
C TYR A 176 -21.41 -1.55 -20.48
N THR A 177 -21.74 -2.48 -21.37
CA THR A 177 -23.02 -2.49 -22.07
C THR A 177 -23.99 -3.41 -21.32
N LYS A 178 -25.05 -2.84 -20.75
CA LYS A 178 -26.10 -3.64 -20.13
C LYS A 178 -27.00 -4.20 -21.23
N GLN A 179 -26.88 -5.51 -21.47
CA GLN A 179 -27.86 -6.20 -22.30
C GLN A 179 -29.21 -6.25 -21.56
N PRO A 180 -30.34 -6.04 -22.25
CA PRO A 180 -31.65 -6.20 -21.64
C PRO A 180 -31.79 -7.66 -21.16
N GLU A 181 -32.16 -7.85 -19.89
CA GLU A 181 -32.34 -9.18 -19.32
C GLU A 181 -33.40 -9.95 -20.14
N GLY A 182 -32.97 -11.02 -20.82
CA GLY A 182 -33.85 -11.85 -21.66
C GLY A 182 -33.19 -12.61 -22.81
N ALA A 183 -31.90 -12.41 -23.10
CA ALA A 183 -31.19 -13.25 -24.08
C ALA A 183 -30.59 -14.47 -23.36
N GLU A 184 -31.30 -15.58 -23.47
CA GLU A 184 -30.99 -16.86 -22.84
C GLU A 184 -29.59 -17.37 -23.16
N ASP A 185 -28.91 -17.81 -22.11
CA ASP A 185 -27.76 -18.71 -22.18
C ASP A 185 -28.24 -20.07 -22.72
N SER A 186 -28.18 -20.24 -24.04
CA SER A 186 -28.39 -21.53 -24.70
C SER A 186 -27.34 -21.78 -25.78
N THR A 187 -26.11 -22.08 -25.37
CA THR A 187 -25.27 -22.98 -26.19
C THR A 187 -24.88 -24.18 -25.34
N ALA A 188 -25.75 -25.16 -25.43
CA ALA A 188 -25.60 -26.50 -24.94
C ALA A 188 -24.39 -27.22 -25.57
N ALA A 189 -23.96 -28.22 -24.83
CA ALA A 189 -22.95 -29.22 -25.13
C ALA A 189 -23.05 -29.86 -26.54
N GLY A 190 -21.87 -30.07 -27.13
CA GLY A 190 -21.44 -31.34 -27.74
C GLY A 190 -22.07 -31.77 -29.08
N ALA A 191 -21.25 -31.78 -30.14
CA ALA A 191 -21.18 -32.88 -31.10
C ALA A 191 -19.93 -32.72 -31.99
N GLU A 192 -19.03 -33.69 -31.90
CA GLU A 192 -18.07 -34.02 -32.94
C GLU A 192 -18.83 -34.68 -34.10
N ASP A 193 -18.49 -34.35 -35.35
CA ASP A 193 -18.11 -35.31 -36.41
C ASP A 193 -17.90 -34.55 -37.73
N GLY A 194 -16.88 -34.96 -38.48
CA GLY A 194 -16.50 -34.39 -39.77
C GLY A 194 -17.23 -35.04 -40.94
N THR A 195 -17.34 -34.34 -42.06
CA THR A 195 -17.30 -34.94 -43.40
C THR A 195 -16.93 -33.86 -44.42
N ALA A 196 -15.88 -34.14 -45.17
CA ALA A 196 -15.44 -33.40 -46.33
C ALA A 196 -16.30 -33.75 -47.56
N MET A 197 -16.57 -32.78 -48.45
CA MET A 197 -16.51 -33.02 -49.90
C MET A 197 -16.38 -31.73 -50.72
N ASP A 198 -15.58 -31.90 -51.77
CA ASP A 198 -15.10 -31.01 -52.83
C ASP A 198 -16.13 -30.19 -53.61
N GLY A 199 -15.65 -29.11 -54.27
CA GLY A 199 -16.35 -28.47 -55.38
C GLY A 199 -15.73 -27.17 -55.89
N GLU A 200 -14.94 -27.28 -56.96
CA GLU A 200 -14.23 -26.25 -57.72
C GLU A 200 -15.10 -25.07 -58.23
N SER A 201 -14.48 -23.88 -58.37
CA SER A 201 -15.01 -22.63 -58.98
C SER A 201 -15.06 -22.71 -60.54
N PRO A 202 -15.35 -21.66 -61.38
CA PRO A 202 -15.64 -20.23 -61.11
C PRO A 202 -16.66 -19.49 -62.07
N LYS A 203 -16.93 -18.18 -61.77
CA LYS A 203 -17.39 -17.06 -62.67
C LYS A 203 -18.83 -17.13 -63.23
N ASP A 204 -19.64 -16.07 -63.43
CA ASP A 204 -19.46 -14.63 -63.67
C ASP A 204 -20.68 -13.82 -63.19
N GLY A 205 -20.53 -12.50 -63.04
CA GLY A 205 -21.38 -11.65 -62.21
C GLY A 205 -22.70 -11.12 -62.77
N ARG A 206 -23.47 -10.47 -61.88
CA ARG A 206 -24.21 -9.22 -62.15
C ARG A 206 -24.67 -8.59 -60.84
N ALA A 207 -24.44 -7.28 -60.72
CA ALA A 207 -24.84 -6.45 -59.61
C ALA A 207 -26.37 -6.42 -59.43
N ALA A 208 -26.82 -6.63 -58.20
CA ALA A 208 -28.11 -6.16 -57.71
C ALA A 208 -27.88 -5.58 -56.31
N GLU A 209 -27.86 -4.25 -56.23
CA GLU A 209 -27.96 -3.51 -54.98
C GLU A 209 -29.20 -3.99 -54.23
N LYS A 210 -28.99 -4.71 -53.13
CA LYS A 210 -30.00 -4.94 -52.12
C LYS A 210 -29.57 -4.14 -50.91
N ALA A 211 -30.30 -3.06 -50.66
CA ALA A 211 -30.12 -2.22 -49.48
C ALA A 211 -30.07 -3.10 -48.23
N PRO A 212 -29.08 -2.95 -47.33
CA PRO A 212 -29.19 -3.55 -46.01
C PRO A 212 -30.30 -2.81 -45.28
N GLN A 213 -31.44 -3.48 -45.12
CA GLN A 213 -32.38 -3.18 -44.05
C GLN A 213 -31.54 -3.20 -42.77
N SER A 214 -31.39 -2.03 -42.15
CA SER A 214 -30.77 -1.91 -40.83
C SER A 214 -31.72 -2.59 -39.84
N ASP A 215 -31.51 -3.88 -39.64
CA ASP A 215 -32.00 -4.59 -38.47
C ASP A 215 -31.58 -3.75 -37.27
N GLY A 216 -32.57 -3.25 -36.53
CA GLY A 216 -32.38 -2.48 -35.31
C GLY A 216 -31.69 -3.36 -34.29
N ALA A 217 -30.36 -3.39 -34.32
CA ALA A 217 -29.54 -3.95 -33.27
C ALA A 217 -29.98 -3.26 -31.99
N ALA A 218 -30.51 -4.04 -31.04
CA ALA A 218 -30.82 -3.60 -29.70
C ALA A 218 -29.57 -2.89 -29.15
N ALA A 219 -29.58 -1.57 -29.19
CA ALA A 219 -28.49 -0.76 -28.69
C ALA A 219 -28.49 -0.96 -27.17
N GLY A 220 -27.61 -1.84 -26.69
CA GLY A 220 -27.45 -2.05 -25.27
C GLY A 220 -27.15 -0.73 -24.59
N GLU A 221 -27.72 -0.54 -23.40
CA GLU A 221 -27.54 0.69 -22.63
C GLU A 221 -26.10 0.73 -22.11
N VAL A 222 -25.36 1.78 -22.47
CA VAL A 222 -24.01 2.01 -21.92
C VAL A 222 -24.17 2.48 -20.48
N VAL A 223 -23.70 1.66 -19.54
CA VAL A 223 -23.72 1.96 -18.10
C VAL A 223 -22.34 2.45 -17.68
N GLU A 224 -22.30 3.67 -17.15
CA GLU A 224 -21.13 4.25 -16.50
C GLU A 224 -21.29 4.13 -14.97
N GLU A 225 -20.46 3.31 -14.33
CA GLU A 225 -20.46 3.09 -12.88
C GLU A 225 -19.13 3.52 -12.26
N THR A 226 -19.20 4.21 -11.11
CA THR A 226 -18.01 4.44 -10.27
C THR A 226 -17.91 3.37 -9.19
N ARG A 227 -16.81 2.59 -9.19
CA ARG A 227 -16.60 1.48 -8.26
C ARG A 227 -15.42 1.72 -7.33
N ILE A 228 -15.61 1.40 -6.04
CA ILE A 228 -14.54 1.49 -5.03
C ILE A 228 -13.80 0.16 -4.92
N ARG A 229 -12.50 0.15 -5.27
CA ARG A 229 -11.59 -0.98 -5.01
C ARG A 229 -10.82 -0.77 -3.72
N LYS A 230 -10.79 -1.78 -2.86
CA LYS A 230 -9.87 -1.83 -1.70
C LYS A 230 -8.51 -2.40 -2.11
N VAL A 231 -7.44 -1.69 -1.76
CA VAL A 231 -6.05 -2.06 -2.08
C VAL A 231 -5.24 -2.17 -0.81
N SER A 232 -4.55 -3.29 -0.64
CA SER A 232 -3.62 -3.49 0.47
C SER A 232 -2.34 -2.68 0.29
N ILE A 233 -1.86 -2.09 1.37
CA ILE A 233 -0.63 -1.32 1.48
C ILE A 233 0.29 -2.01 2.49
N LEU A 234 1.57 -2.13 2.13
CA LEU A 234 2.63 -2.41 3.08
C LEU A 234 3.41 -1.13 3.38
N GLU A 235 3.59 -0.83 4.66
CA GLU A 235 4.38 0.28 5.16
C GLU A 235 5.57 -0.28 5.95
N VAL A 236 6.78 0.09 5.52
CA VAL A 236 8.03 -0.24 6.20
C VAL A 236 8.56 1.04 6.80
N TYR A 237 8.61 1.10 8.12
CA TYR A 237 9.18 2.19 8.90
C TYR A 237 10.63 1.85 9.16
N VAL A 238 11.53 2.75 8.78
CA VAL A 238 12.98 2.62 8.99
C VAL A 238 13.44 3.80 9.83
N SER A 239 14.13 3.52 10.92
CA SER A 239 14.72 4.54 11.80
C SER A 239 16.17 4.18 12.13
N LEU A 240 16.96 5.20 12.48
CA LEU A 240 18.33 4.99 12.96
C LEU A 240 18.29 4.54 14.42
N ARG A 241 19.23 3.66 14.78
CA ARG A 241 19.40 3.17 16.15
C ARG A 241 20.10 4.17 17.07
#